data_AF-A0A2A3HHN9-F1
#
_entry.id   AF-A0A2A3HHN9-F1
#
_cell.length_a   1.000
_cell.length_b   1.000
_cell.length_c   1.000
_cell.angle_alpha   90.00
_cell.angle_beta   90.00
_cell.angle_gamma   90.00
#
_symmetry.space_group_name_H-M   'P 1'
#
loop_
_entity.id
_entity.type
_entity.pdbx_description
1 polymer ?
#
loop_
_entity_poly.entity_id
_entity_poly.type
_entity_poly.pdbx_seq_one_letter_code
_entity_poly.pdbx_strand_id
1 'polypeptide(L)'
;MVLNHKIDLFAIYAELHQELRKHNIRFSKSGFPHFRKSFFAVQKPSEILPFRNRLQTKDKSSTASCTFCDDEFIYPRLKKLKENLPEYKEYYAMVVFDLSPRAEWKTEQQRFNICLNQMAAIYLALNGVKLIGNFRIGDNSTYDALHSYPEGISFCVGTLGCTKQSSPSDAFLFEQKLFIKTPKECWLYGSEDKQIIKILNDYGVKHKVFKDFRTRSYAKSQEVANG
;
A
#
# COMPACT_ATOMS: atom_id res chain seq x y z
N MET A 1 15.56 7.71 -19.13
CA MET A 1 14.46 6.89 -18.57
C MET A 1 14.95 5.45 -18.59
N VAL A 2 15.51 4.95 -17.48
CA VAL A 2 16.06 3.58 -17.46
C VAL A 2 14.91 2.59 -17.23
N LEU A 3 14.09 2.39 -18.25
CA LEU A 3 13.16 1.26 -18.31
C LEU A 3 13.95 0.04 -18.81
N ASN A 4 14.83 -0.51 -17.97
CA ASN A 4 15.48 -1.80 -18.26
C ASN A 4 14.56 -3.00 -17.93
N HIS A 5 13.25 -2.77 -17.96
CA HIS A 5 12.25 -3.80 -17.66
C HIS A 5 11.56 -4.19 -18.96
N LYS A 6 11.46 -5.49 -19.24
CA LYS A 6 10.69 -6.08 -20.35
C LYS A 6 9.15 -5.87 -20.22
N ILE A 7 8.73 -4.88 -19.43
CA ILE A 7 7.34 -4.60 -19.07
C ILE A 7 7.08 -3.13 -19.37
N ASP A 8 6.15 -2.90 -20.29
CA ASP A 8 5.69 -1.56 -20.65
C ASP A 8 4.65 -1.08 -19.62
N LEU A 9 5.09 -0.29 -18.64
CA LEU A 9 4.22 0.27 -17.61
C LEU A 9 3.27 1.34 -18.17
N PHE A 10 3.63 2.01 -19.28
CA PHE A 10 2.76 3.00 -19.91
C PHE A 10 1.57 2.33 -20.59
N ALA A 11 1.79 1.16 -21.21
CA ALA A 11 0.69 0.35 -21.74
C ALA A 11 -0.30 -0.08 -20.64
N ILE A 12 0.22 -0.55 -19.49
CA ILE A 12 -0.60 -0.91 -18.33
C ILE A 12 -1.35 0.32 -17.80
N TYR A 13 -0.67 1.46 -17.70
CA TYR A 13 -1.29 2.73 -17.30
C TYR A 13 -2.46 3.09 -18.22
N ALA A 14 -2.25 3.05 -19.54
CA ALA A 14 -3.27 3.42 -20.53
C ALA A 14 -4.49 2.49 -20.46
N GLU A 15 -4.25 1.19 -20.33
CA GLU A 15 -5.30 0.18 -20.17
C GLU A 15 -6.13 0.41 -18.90
N LEU A 16 -5.47 0.57 -17.75
CA LEU A 16 -6.14 0.83 -16.47
C LEU A 16 -6.91 2.15 -16.49
N HIS A 17 -6.31 3.21 -17.05
CA HIS A 17 -6.97 4.51 -17.16
C HIS A 17 -8.25 4.43 -18.00
N GLN A 18 -8.22 3.72 -19.14
CA GLN A 18 -9.41 3.49 -19.96
C GLN A 18 -10.48 2.69 -19.19
N GLU A 19 -10.08 1.63 -18.50
CA GLU A 19 -10.99 0.79 -17.74
C GLU A 19 -11.66 1.56 -16.60
N LEU A 20 -10.90 2.31 -15.81
CA LEU A 20 -11.42 3.16 -14.75
C LEU A 20 -12.43 4.19 -15.27
N ARG A 21 -12.17 4.78 -16.44
CA ARG A 21 -13.10 5.72 -17.08
C ARG A 21 -14.42 5.06 -17.48
N LYS A 22 -14.40 3.84 -18.03
CA LYS A 22 -15.62 3.08 -18.34
C LYS A 22 -16.50 2.86 -17.10
N HIS A 23 -15.88 2.70 -15.94
CA HIS A 23 -16.56 2.55 -14.64
C HIS A 23 -16.87 3.87 -13.93
N ASN A 24 -16.77 5.01 -14.63
CA ASN A 24 -17.03 6.34 -14.10
C ASN A 24 -16.17 6.70 -12.87
N ILE A 25 -14.92 6.27 -12.84
CA ILE A 25 -13.93 6.74 -11.85
C ILE A 25 -13.46 8.13 -12.27
N ARG A 26 -13.63 9.09 -11.37
CA ARG A 26 -13.18 10.47 -11.57
C ARG A 26 -11.70 10.60 -11.26
N PHE A 27 -11.04 11.51 -11.95
CA PHE A 27 -9.65 11.87 -11.71
C PHE A 27 -9.59 13.32 -11.23
N SER A 28 -8.69 13.59 -10.27
CA SER A 28 -8.42 14.94 -9.79
C SER A 28 -7.78 15.80 -10.87
N LYS A 29 -7.72 17.12 -10.66
CA LYS A 29 -6.93 18.03 -11.52
C LYS A 29 -5.45 17.62 -11.60
N SER A 30 -4.94 17.02 -10.52
CA SER A 30 -3.59 16.47 -10.42
C SER A 30 -3.45 15.10 -11.09
N GLY A 31 -4.50 14.53 -11.69
CA GLY A 31 -4.45 13.31 -12.47
C GLY A 31 -4.50 12.01 -11.66
N PHE A 32 -4.74 12.07 -10.35
CA PHE A 32 -4.92 10.89 -9.51
C PHE A 32 -6.38 10.40 -9.52
N PRO A 33 -6.64 9.09 -9.61
CA PRO A 33 -8.01 8.54 -9.61
C PRO A 33 -8.63 8.55 -8.20
N HIS A 34 -9.89 8.94 -8.08
CA HIS A 34 -10.58 8.96 -6.79
C HIS A 34 -11.15 7.58 -6.43
N PHE A 35 -10.82 7.10 -5.23
CA PHE A 35 -11.40 5.89 -4.69
C PHE A 35 -12.82 6.15 -4.16
N ARG A 36 -13.70 5.15 -4.27
CA ARG A 36 -15.00 5.14 -3.59
C ARG A 36 -14.83 4.60 -2.18
N LYS A 37 -15.55 5.14 -1.19
CA LYS A 37 -15.52 4.65 0.19
C LYS A 37 -15.89 3.17 0.31
N SER A 38 -16.80 2.69 -0.55
CA SER A 38 -17.22 1.29 -0.60
C SER A 38 -16.12 0.30 -1.01
N PHE A 39 -15.01 0.78 -1.58
CA PHE A 39 -13.86 -0.05 -1.94
C PHE A 39 -13.09 -0.54 -0.72
N PHE A 40 -13.16 0.16 0.41
CA PHE A 40 -12.30 -0.12 1.56
C PHE A 40 -12.93 -1.10 2.56
N ALA A 41 -12.08 -1.91 3.17
CA ALA A 41 -12.43 -2.74 4.31
C ALA A 41 -12.77 -1.86 5.53
N VAL A 42 -13.77 -2.29 6.30
CA VAL A 42 -14.26 -1.54 7.47
C VAL A 42 -13.60 -2.03 8.77
N GLN A 43 -13.28 -3.32 8.82
CA GLN A 43 -12.71 -3.98 9.98
C GLN A 43 -11.21 -4.23 9.78
N LYS A 44 -10.52 -4.45 10.89
CA LYS A 44 -9.09 -4.74 10.93
C LYS A 44 -8.86 -6.22 10.58
N PRO A 45 -7.90 -6.55 9.71
CA PRO A 45 -7.57 -7.94 9.43
C PRO A 45 -6.90 -8.62 10.64
N SER A 46 -6.95 -9.94 10.67
CA SER A 46 -6.22 -10.75 11.67
C SER A 46 -4.72 -10.69 11.42
N GLU A 47 -4.33 -10.67 10.14
CA GLU A 47 -2.96 -10.70 9.64
C GLU A 47 -2.78 -9.76 8.43
N ILE A 48 -1.57 -9.22 8.27
CA ILE A 48 -1.12 -8.58 7.03
C ILE A 48 0.09 -9.35 6.52
N LEU A 49 0.08 -9.73 5.24
CA LEU A 49 1.12 -10.58 4.65
C LEU A 49 1.51 -10.12 3.24
N PRO A 50 2.81 -9.94 2.94
CA PRO A 50 3.28 -9.64 1.60
C PRO A 50 2.83 -10.71 0.62
N PHE A 51 2.36 -10.30 -0.55
CA PHE A 51 1.85 -11.21 -1.57
C PHE A 51 2.93 -12.23 -2.04
N ARG A 52 4.22 -11.90 -1.92
CA ARG A 52 5.31 -12.87 -2.15
C ARG A 52 5.29 -14.06 -1.19
N ASN A 53 4.73 -13.89 0.01
CA ASN A 53 4.59 -14.90 1.06
C ASN A 53 3.17 -15.44 1.18
N ARG A 54 2.26 -15.11 0.25
CA ARG A 54 0.81 -15.34 0.34
C ARG A 54 0.38 -16.77 0.69
N LEU A 55 1.14 -17.79 0.29
CA LEU A 55 0.86 -19.19 0.59
C LEU A 55 1.09 -19.58 2.06
N GLN A 56 1.61 -18.67 2.89
CA GLN A 56 1.99 -18.94 4.27
C GLN A 56 0.89 -18.57 5.29
N THR A 57 -0.20 -17.95 4.84
CA THR A 57 -1.34 -17.68 5.73
C THR A 57 -2.13 -18.96 6.00
N LYS A 58 -2.69 -19.06 7.21
CA LYS A 58 -3.61 -20.15 7.59
C LYS A 58 -5.05 -19.88 7.15
N ASP A 59 -5.42 -18.61 6.99
CA ASP A 59 -6.77 -18.18 6.66
C ASP A 59 -6.74 -16.91 5.81
N LYS A 60 -6.95 -17.08 4.51
CA LYS A 60 -6.99 -15.97 3.55
C LYS A 60 -8.16 -15.02 3.81
N SER A 61 -9.30 -15.53 4.30
CA SER A 61 -10.53 -14.76 4.47
C SER A 61 -10.45 -13.68 5.55
N SER A 62 -9.51 -13.80 6.49
CA SER A 62 -9.20 -12.78 7.51
C SER A 62 -7.84 -12.09 7.33
N THR A 63 -7.07 -12.49 6.31
CA THR A 63 -5.74 -11.96 6.02
C THR A 63 -5.76 -10.92 4.93
N ALA A 64 -5.23 -9.74 5.21
CA ALA A 64 -4.97 -8.75 4.17
C ALA A 64 -3.61 -9.03 3.49
N SER A 65 -3.56 -8.87 2.17
CA SER A 65 -2.29 -8.91 1.44
C SER A 65 -1.73 -7.52 1.17
N CYS A 66 -0.41 -7.40 1.08
CA CYS A 66 0.28 -6.16 0.71
C CYS A 66 1.39 -6.42 -0.30
N THR A 67 1.93 -5.35 -0.91
CA THR A 67 3.11 -5.42 -1.78
C THR A 67 4.32 -4.70 -1.19
N PHE A 68 4.45 -4.72 0.14
CA PHE A 68 5.63 -4.19 0.86
C PHE A 68 6.87 -5.07 0.60
N CYS A 69 7.45 -4.91 -0.59
CA CYS A 69 8.55 -5.67 -1.14
C CYS A 69 9.17 -4.90 -2.31
N ASP A 70 10.23 -5.46 -2.89
CA ASP A 70 10.98 -4.85 -3.99
C ASP A 70 10.10 -4.65 -5.24
N ASP A 71 10.28 -3.54 -5.96
CA ASP A 71 9.48 -3.18 -7.15
C ASP A 71 9.55 -4.28 -8.24
N GLU A 72 10.66 -5.01 -8.32
CA GLU A 72 10.88 -6.14 -9.23
C GLU A 72 9.84 -7.26 -9.04
N PHE A 73 9.30 -7.42 -7.82
CA PHE A 73 8.22 -8.35 -7.57
C PHE A 73 6.86 -7.78 -7.99
N ILE A 74 6.68 -6.46 -7.92
CA ILE A 74 5.42 -5.78 -8.18
C ILE A 74 5.15 -5.67 -9.69
N TYR A 75 6.16 -5.34 -10.50
CA TYR A 75 5.97 -5.15 -11.95
C TYR A 75 5.32 -6.35 -12.67
N PRO A 76 5.77 -7.61 -12.46
CA PRO A 76 5.12 -8.76 -13.08
C PRO A 76 3.67 -8.96 -12.62
N ARG A 77 3.35 -8.54 -11.39
CA ARG A 77 1.99 -8.63 -10.84
C ARG A 77 1.05 -7.60 -11.44
N LEU A 78 1.54 -6.40 -11.71
CA LEU A 78 0.80 -5.39 -12.47
C LEU A 78 0.55 -5.84 -13.91
N LYS A 79 1.56 -6.42 -14.57
CA LYS A 79 1.39 -6.99 -15.92
C LYS A 79 0.34 -8.11 -15.95
N LYS A 80 0.30 -8.93 -14.90
CA LYS A 80 -0.64 -10.06 -14.75
C LYS A 80 -1.82 -9.72 -13.83
N LEU A 81 -2.19 -8.45 -13.70
CA LEU A 81 -3.18 -8.01 -12.71
C LEU A 81 -4.52 -8.72 -12.90
N LYS A 82 -4.96 -8.83 -14.17
CA LYS A 82 -6.21 -9.51 -14.54
C LYS A 82 -6.13 -11.02 -14.29
N GLU A 83 -5.02 -11.65 -14.66
CA GLU A 83 -4.78 -13.09 -14.47
C GLU A 83 -4.75 -13.45 -12.97
N ASN A 84 -4.15 -12.62 -12.14
CA ASN A 84 -4.03 -12.83 -10.69
C ASN A 84 -5.31 -12.44 -9.91
N LEU A 85 -6.32 -11.85 -10.56
CA LEU A 85 -7.54 -11.38 -9.90
C LEU A 85 -8.26 -12.45 -9.06
N PRO A 86 -8.41 -13.72 -9.51
CA PRO A 86 -9.02 -14.76 -8.69
C PRO A 86 -8.29 -14.94 -7.35
N GLU A 87 -6.96 -14.94 -7.36
CA GLU A 87 -6.15 -15.09 -6.15
C GLU A 87 -6.29 -13.87 -5.22
N TYR A 88 -6.34 -12.65 -5.76
CA TYR A 88 -6.58 -11.46 -4.93
C TYR A 88 -7.95 -11.48 -4.23
N LYS A 89 -8.97 -12.11 -4.83
CA LYS A 89 -10.31 -12.23 -4.24
C LYS A 89 -10.39 -13.19 -3.06
N GLU A 90 -9.43 -14.09 -2.91
CA GLU A 90 -9.41 -15.04 -1.80
C GLU A 90 -9.02 -14.38 -0.47
N TYR A 91 -8.32 -13.22 -0.53
CA TYR A 91 -7.86 -12.50 0.65
C TYR A 91 -8.92 -11.52 1.16
N TYR A 92 -8.92 -11.30 2.48
CA TYR A 92 -9.80 -10.34 3.16
C TYR A 92 -9.79 -8.96 2.49
N ALA A 93 -8.59 -8.47 2.18
CA ALA A 93 -8.37 -7.20 1.51
C ALA A 93 -6.96 -7.14 0.90
N MET A 94 -6.75 -6.17 0.02
CA MET A 94 -5.45 -5.81 -0.51
C MET A 94 -5.08 -4.39 -0.06
N VAL A 95 -3.91 -4.22 0.55
CA VAL A 95 -3.32 -2.89 0.75
C VAL A 95 -2.99 -2.32 -0.63
N VAL A 96 -3.34 -1.05 -0.88
CA VAL A 96 -3.02 -0.38 -2.15
C VAL A 96 -1.55 -0.59 -2.49
N PHE A 97 -1.29 -0.90 -3.77
CA PHE A 97 0.03 -1.25 -4.27
C PHE A 97 1.11 -0.25 -3.87
N ASP A 98 2.32 -0.75 -3.78
CA ASP A 98 3.42 -0.08 -3.10
C ASP A 98 4.66 0.13 -4.00
N LEU A 99 4.48 0.33 -5.31
CA LEU A 99 5.60 0.75 -6.18
C LEU A 99 6.24 2.01 -5.64
N SER A 100 7.57 2.02 -5.60
CA SER A 100 8.36 3.09 -5.00
C SER A 100 8.35 4.38 -5.83
N PRO A 101 7.91 5.51 -5.28
CA PRO A 101 8.19 6.84 -5.80
C PRO A 101 9.42 7.39 -5.07
N ARG A 102 10.61 7.12 -5.59
CA ARG A 102 11.85 7.47 -4.86
C ARG A 102 12.04 8.99 -4.83
N ALA A 103 12.50 9.54 -3.71
CA ALA A 103 12.60 10.99 -3.50
C ALA A 103 13.60 11.66 -4.47
N GLU A 104 14.61 10.92 -4.92
CA GLU A 104 15.60 11.37 -5.90
C GLU A 104 15.08 11.35 -7.35
N TRP A 105 13.89 10.79 -7.58
CA TRP A 105 13.28 10.77 -8.92
C TRP A 105 12.59 12.08 -9.24
N LYS A 106 12.48 12.36 -10.54
CA LYS A 106 11.68 13.50 -11.01
C LYS A 106 10.23 13.34 -10.53
N THR A 107 9.60 14.45 -10.16
CA THR A 107 8.21 14.48 -9.68
C THR A 107 7.25 13.74 -10.61
N GLU A 108 7.41 13.84 -11.93
CA GLU A 108 6.56 13.14 -12.90
C GLU A 108 6.66 11.62 -12.77
N GLN A 109 7.86 11.09 -12.49
CA GLN A 109 8.07 9.66 -12.28
C GLN A 109 7.47 9.19 -10.96
N GLN A 110 7.63 9.99 -9.89
CA GLN A 110 6.99 9.72 -8.61
C GLN A 110 5.46 9.67 -8.76
N ARG A 111 4.89 10.70 -9.41
CA ARG A 111 3.44 10.80 -9.68
C ARG A 111 2.94 9.64 -10.53
N PHE A 112 3.71 9.24 -11.55
CA PHE A 112 3.36 8.10 -12.40
C PHE A 112 3.23 6.81 -11.57
N ASN A 113 4.23 6.48 -10.74
CA ASN A 113 4.18 5.28 -9.90
C ASN A 113 3.03 5.30 -8.90
N ILE A 114 2.80 6.45 -8.24
CA ILE A 114 1.69 6.59 -7.29
C ILE A 114 0.34 6.43 -8.00
N CYS A 115 0.17 7.07 -9.17
CA CYS A 115 -1.05 6.95 -9.95
C CYS A 115 -1.28 5.51 -10.42
N LEU A 116 -0.23 4.83 -10.90
CA LEU A 116 -0.31 3.43 -11.32
C LEU A 116 -0.70 2.51 -10.16
N ASN A 117 -0.11 2.70 -8.98
CA ASN A 117 -0.49 1.97 -7.75
C ASN A 117 -1.98 2.13 -7.45
N GLN A 118 -2.49 3.36 -7.50
CA GLN A 118 -3.88 3.68 -7.18
C GLN A 118 -4.84 3.11 -8.24
N MET A 119 -4.52 3.25 -9.53
CA MET A 119 -5.34 2.71 -10.61
C MET A 119 -5.43 1.18 -10.55
N ALA A 120 -4.32 0.49 -10.31
CA ALA A 120 -4.30 -0.96 -10.17
C ALA A 120 -5.15 -1.42 -8.98
N ALA A 121 -5.08 -0.72 -7.84
CA ALA A 121 -5.91 -1.03 -6.69
C ALA A 121 -7.41 -0.77 -6.95
N ILE A 122 -7.76 0.34 -7.61
CA ILE A 122 -9.15 0.63 -7.98
C ILE A 122 -9.69 -0.43 -8.95
N TYR A 123 -8.88 -0.89 -9.90
CA TYR A 123 -9.27 -1.99 -10.78
C TYR A 123 -9.62 -3.26 -9.97
N LEU A 124 -8.79 -3.64 -9.00
CA LEU A 124 -9.11 -4.77 -8.12
C LEU A 124 -10.42 -4.54 -7.35
N ALA A 125 -10.65 -3.32 -6.86
CA ALA A 125 -11.86 -2.99 -6.11
C ALA A 125 -13.14 -2.99 -6.94
N LEU A 126 -13.09 -2.48 -8.17
CA LEU A 126 -14.19 -2.57 -9.14
C LEU A 126 -14.56 -4.03 -9.41
N ASN A 127 -13.59 -4.93 -9.29
CA ASN A 127 -13.76 -6.36 -9.49
C ASN A 127 -14.06 -7.15 -8.20
N GLY A 128 -14.28 -6.49 -7.06
CA GLY A 128 -14.77 -7.12 -5.83
C GLY A 128 -13.72 -7.37 -4.74
N VAL A 129 -12.47 -6.93 -4.92
CA VAL A 129 -11.43 -7.02 -3.89
C VAL A 129 -11.56 -5.83 -2.93
N LYS A 130 -11.66 -6.06 -1.61
CA LYS A 130 -11.63 -4.95 -0.64
C LYS A 130 -10.23 -4.37 -0.51
N LEU A 131 -10.14 -3.09 -0.20
CA LEU A 131 -8.88 -2.36 -0.10
C LEU A 131 -8.57 -1.88 1.31
N ILE A 132 -7.29 -1.66 1.58
CA ILE A 132 -6.77 -0.89 2.71
C ILE A 132 -5.91 0.23 2.12
N GLY A 133 -6.04 1.45 2.65
CA GLY A 133 -5.28 2.60 2.16
C GLY A 133 -3.77 2.42 2.34
N ASN A 134 -2.98 3.09 1.50
CA ASN A 134 -1.52 3.15 1.64
C ASN A 134 -1.06 4.61 1.55
N PHE A 135 -0.24 5.05 2.50
CA PHE A 135 0.34 6.40 2.58
C PHE A 135 1.54 6.60 1.65
N ARG A 136 1.49 5.97 0.48
CA ARG A 136 2.59 6.02 -0.47
C ARG A 136 2.58 7.34 -1.24
N ILE A 137 3.59 8.15 -0.96
CA ILE A 137 3.98 9.38 -1.64
C ILE A 137 5.50 9.36 -1.82
N GLY A 138 6.05 10.16 -2.73
CA GLY A 138 7.50 10.30 -2.88
C GLY A 138 8.04 11.42 -2.00
N ASP A 139 7.70 12.66 -2.35
CA ASP A 139 7.98 13.85 -1.55
C ASP A 139 6.73 14.76 -1.42
N ASN A 140 6.93 15.97 -0.90
CA ASN A 140 5.86 16.96 -0.73
C ASN A 140 5.16 17.38 -2.03
N SER A 141 5.82 17.27 -3.20
CA SER A 141 5.23 17.56 -4.51
C SER A 141 4.16 16.55 -4.93
N THR A 142 4.04 15.44 -4.19
CA THR A 142 3.09 14.34 -4.46
C THR A 142 2.01 14.19 -3.41
N TYR A 143 1.90 15.12 -2.44
CA TYR A 143 0.88 15.08 -1.40
C TYR A 143 -0.56 15.03 -1.92
N ASP A 144 -0.83 15.66 -3.06
CA ASP A 144 -2.14 15.63 -3.73
C ASP A 144 -2.67 14.21 -3.96
N ALA A 145 -1.79 13.21 -4.06
CA ALA A 145 -2.17 11.82 -4.21
C ALA A 145 -3.01 11.32 -3.03
N LEU A 146 -2.85 11.89 -1.82
CA LEU A 146 -3.61 11.50 -0.63
C LEU A 146 -5.07 11.94 -0.70
N HIS A 147 -5.38 13.01 -1.43
CA HIS A 147 -6.76 13.45 -1.68
C HIS A 147 -7.54 12.49 -2.59
N SER A 148 -6.87 11.51 -3.19
CA SER A 148 -7.55 10.43 -3.93
C SER A 148 -8.40 9.53 -3.03
N TYR A 149 -7.99 9.39 -1.76
CA TYR A 149 -8.64 8.52 -0.79
C TYR A 149 -9.86 9.23 -0.16
N PRO A 150 -10.94 8.50 0.17
CA PRO A 150 -12.07 9.01 0.95
C PRO A 150 -11.71 9.16 2.43
N GLU A 151 -12.47 9.98 3.16
CA GLU A 151 -12.28 10.17 4.61
C GLU A 151 -12.73 8.94 5.44
N GLY A 152 -12.08 8.77 6.59
CA GLY A 152 -12.45 7.77 7.59
C GLY A 152 -12.15 6.32 7.20
N ILE A 153 -11.15 6.09 6.34
CA ILE A 153 -10.63 4.76 6.03
C ILE A 153 -9.38 4.45 6.87
N SER A 154 -9.06 3.17 7.02
CA SER A 154 -7.80 2.75 7.62
C SER A 154 -6.67 2.70 6.59
N PHE A 155 -5.46 2.98 7.03
CA PHE A 155 -4.25 2.93 6.21
C PHE A 155 -3.28 1.89 6.75
N CYS A 156 -2.49 1.29 5.86
CA CYS A 156 -1.39 0.43 6.21
C CYS A 156 -0.07 1.04 5.72
N VAL A 157 0.96 0.96 6.56
CA VAL A 157 2.28 1.58 6.31
C VAL A 157 3.36 0.55 6.58
N GLY A 158 4.23 0.31 5.60
CA GLY A 158 5.41 -0.53 5.79
C GLY A 158 6.49 0.23 6.57
N THR A 159 6.97 -0.35 7.68
CA THR A 159 8.06 0.21 8.51
C THR A 159 9.40 -0.49 8.30
N LEU A 160 9.47 -1.47 7.39
CA LEU A 160 10.68 -2.27 7.13
C LEU A 160 11.83 -1.48 6.49
N GLY A 161 11.51 -0.43 5.72
CA GLY A 161 12.50 0.47 5.14
C GLY A 161 12.86 1.65 6.04
N CYS A 162 12.10 1.87 7.13
CA CYS A 162 12.41 2.87 8.14
C CYS A 162 13.60 2.32 8.94
N THR A 163 14.79 2.84 8.65
CA THR A 163 16.00 2.42 9.38
C THR A 163 15.84 2.71 10.88
N LYS A 164 16.65 2.07 11.73
CA LYS A 164 16.62 2.28 13.20
C LYS A 164 16.78 3.75 13.64
N GLN A 165 17.18 4.63 12.72
CA GLN A 165 17.17 6.08 12.87
C GLN A 165 16.34 6.68 11.74
N SER A 166 15.03 6.72 11.94
CA SER A 166 14.13 7.53 11.14
C SER A 166 14.66 8.97 11.12
N SER A 167 14.89 9.51 9.92
CA SER A 167 15.39 10.87 9.80
C SER A 167 14.30 11.85 10.28
N PRO A 168 14.66 13.02 10.85
CA PRO A 168 13.67 14.05 11.16
C PRO A 168 12.78 14.41 9.95
N SER A 169 13.34 14.33 8.73
CA SER A 169 12.59 14.51 7.49
C SER A 169 11.52 13.45 7.27
N ASP A 170 11.78 12.17 7.56
CA ASP A 170 10.79 11.10 7.39
C ASP A 170 9.63 11.25 8.37
N ALA A 171 9.94 11.63 9.61
CA ALA A 171 8.95 11.91 10.65
C ALA A 171 8.07 13.10 10.26
N PHE A 172 8.68 14.20 9.85
CA PHE A 172 7.96 15.38 9.39
C PHE A 172 7.09 15.05 8.17
N LEU A 173 7.62 14.32 7.18
CA LEU A 173 6.83 13.85 6.04
C LEU A 173 5.63 13.04 6.50
N PHE A 174 5.77 12.16 7.48
CA PHE A 174 4.68 11.36 8.01
C PHE A 174 3.62 12.20 8.76
N GLU A 175 4.03 13.17 9.57
CA GLU A 175 3.13 14.13 10.23
C GLU A 175 2.29 14.90 9.20
N GLN A 176 2.92 15.38 8.13
CA GLN A 176 2.21 16.06 7.05
C GLN A 176 1.18 15.14 6.37
N LYS A 177 1.50 13.85 6.17
CA LYS A 177 0.51 12.88 5.63
C LYS A 177 -0.72 12.77 6.54
N LEU A 178 -0.52 12.71 7.85
CA LEU A 178 -1.63 12.64 8.82
C LEU A 178 -2.45 13.92 8.86
N PHE A 179 -1.80 15.07 8.72
CA PHE A 179 -2.47 16.37 8.64
C PHE A 179 -3.31 16.50 7.37
N ILE A 180 -2.78 16.10 6.22
CA ILE A 180 -3.50 16.11 4.93
C ILE A 180 -4.62 15.09 4.93
N LYS A 181 -4.39 13.93 5.55
CA LYS A 181 -5.31 12.80 5.49
C LYS A 181 -5.31 12.02 6.79
N THR A 182 -6.27 12.34 7.65
CA THR A 182 -6.41 11.66 8.95
C THR A 182 -7.06 10.29 8.78
N PRO A 183 -6.34 9.19 9.08
CA PRO A 183 -6.89 7.85 8.95
C PRO A 183 -7.79 7.50 10.13
N LYS A 184 -8.75 6.58 9.93
CA LYS A 184 -9.53 5.99 11.03
C LYS A 184 -8.64 5.19 11.98
N GLU A 185 -7.76 4.37 11.40
CA GLU A 185 -6.71 3.63 12.09
C GLU A 185 -5.49 3.51 11.18
N CYS A 186 -4.31 3.40 11.77
CA CYS A 186 -3.06 3.13 11.06
C CYS A 186 -2.49 1.77 11.45
N TRP A 187 -2.21 0.91 10.47
CA TRP A 187 -1.67 -0.42 10.68
C TRP A 187 -0.23 -0.48 10.18
N LEU A 188 0.71 -0.62 11.09
CA LEU A 188 2.14 -0.66 10.78
C LEU A 188 2.56 -2.09 10.45
N TYR A 189 3.18 -2.33 9.30
CA TYR A 189 3.72 -3.63 8.93
C TYR A 189 5.25 -3.61 9.01
N GLY A 190 5.81 -4.39 9.93
CA GLY A 190 7.26 -4.41 10.16
C GLY A 190 7.61 -4.29 11.64
N SER A 191 8.68 -3.55 11.90
CA SER A 191 9.16 -3.23 13.24
C SER A 191 8.30 -2.16 13.92
N GLU A 192 8.36 -2.14 15.25
CA GLU A 192 7.80 -1.07 16.07
C GLU A 192 8.65 0.20 15.94
N ASP A 193 8.32 1.05 14.97
CA ASP A 193 8.94 2.37 14.82
C ASP A 193 8.39 3.31 15.90
N LYS A 194 9.20 3.57 16.92
CA LYS A 194 8.83 4.40 18.08
C LYS A 194 8.48 5.84 17.68
N GLN A 195 9.13 6.40 16.66
CA GLN A 195 8.87 7.77 16.25
C GLN A 195 7.51 7.86 15.54
N ILE A 196 7.22 6.94 14.63
CA ILE A 196 5.92 6.86 13.96
C ILE A 196 4.80 6.57 14.97
N ILE A 197 5.01 5.68 15.94
CA ILE A 197 4.05 5.40 17.02
C ILE A 197 3.80 6.65 17.86
N LYS A 198 4.85 7.40 18.23
CA LYS A 198 4.71 8.66 18.96
C LYS A 198 3.85 9.66 18.18
N ILE A 199 4.15 9.86 16.89
CA ILE A 199 3.37 10.75 16.02
C ILE A 199 1.90 10.32 15.96
N LEU A 200 1.62 9.03 15.79
CA LEU A 200 0.25 8.51 15.78
C LEU A 200 -0.47 8.79 17.11
N ASN A 201 0.20 8.63 18.24
CA ASN A 201 -0.37 8.95 19.55
C ASN A 201 -0.64 10.45 19.72
N ASP A 202 0.30 11.30 19.31
CA ASP A 202 0.17 12.76 19.39
C ASP A 202 -1.01 13.28 18.55
N TYR A 203 -1.28 12.64 17.41
CA TYR A 203 -2.43 12.92 16.54
C TYR A 203 -3.71 12.16 16.93
N GLY A 204 -3.71 11.38 18.03
CA GLY A 204 -4.87 10.61 18.50
C GLY A 204 -5.30 9.48 17.56
N VAL A 205 -4.42 9.01 16.69
CA VAL A 205 -4.69 7.96 15.70
C VAL A 205 -4.47 6.57 16.30
N LYS A 206 -5.54 5.77 16.35
CA LYS A 206 -5.48 4.36 16.75
C LYS A 206 -4.54 3.59 15.84
N HIS A 207 -3.70 2.74 16.41
CA HIS A 207 -2.74 1.96 15.62
C HIS A 207 -2.57 0.52 16.10
N LYS A 208 -2.06 -0.33 15.21
CA LYS A 208 -1.64 -1.71 15.51
C LYS A 208 -0.39 -2.04 14.71
N VAL A 209 0.56 -2.72 15.34
CA VAL A 209 1.73 -3.27 14.67
C VAL A 209 1.46 -4.72 14.27
N PHE A 210 1.66 -5.01 12.99
CA PHE A 210 1.69 -6.34 12.41
C PHE A 210 3.15 -6.69 12.14
N LYS A 211 3.72 -7.60 12.95
CA LYS A 211 5.10 -8.07 12.78
C LYS A 211 5.28 -8.65 11.39
N ASP A 212 6.42 -8.36 10.75
CA ASP A 212 6.67 -8.87 9.41
C ASP A 212 6.84 -10.39 9.37
N PHE A 213 6.78 -10.92 8.15
CA PHE A 213 6.83 -12.36 7.93
C PHE A 213 8.16 -12.98 8.41
N ARG A 214 9.30 -12.30 8.24
CA ARG A 214 10.62 -12.84 8.61
C ARG A 214 10.70 -12.97 10.12
N THR A 215 10.39 -11.91 10.86
CA THR A 215 10.40 -11.93 12.33
C THR A 215 9.47 -13.01 12.90
N ARG A 216 8.28 -13.18 12.33
CA ARG A 216 7.34 -14.24 12.75
C ARG A 216 7.87 -15.64 12.45
N SER A 217 8.50 -15.83 11.29
CA SER A 217 9.07 -17.12 10.88
C SER A 217 10.24 -17.53 11.78
N TYR A 218 11.14 -16.58 12.10
CA TYR A 218 12.26 -16.85 13.01
C TYR A 218 11.80 -17.24 14.42
N ALA A 219 10.81 -16.52 14.98
CA ALA A 219 10.26 -16.85 16.30
C ALA A 219 9.68 -18.27 16.32
N LYS A 220 8.92 -18.64 15.28
CA LYS A 220 8.34 -19.97 15.15
C LYS A 220 9.41 -21.08 15.03
N SER A 221 10.50 -20.83 14.30
CA SER A 221 11.61 -21.78 14.21
C SER A 221 12.32 -21.99 15.56
N GLN A 222 12.43 -20.95 16.40
CA GLN A 222 13.00 -21.07 17.74
C GLN A 222 12.08 -21.82 18.71
N GLU A 223 10.77 -21.61 18.64
CA GLU A 223 9.79 -22.37 19.43
C GLU A 223 9.84 -23.86 19.13
N VAL A 224 9.97 -24.24 17.85
CA VAL A 224 10.10 -25.65 17.42
C VAL A 224 11.45 -26.26 17.80
N ALA A 225 12.51 -25.46 17.89
CA ALA A 225 13.83 -25.95 18.28
C ALA A 225 13.99 -26.16 19.80
N ASN A 226 13.14 -25.49 20.60
CA ASN A 226 13.22 -25.48 22.06
C ASN A 226 12.11 -26.30 22.75
N GLY A 227 11.22 -26.94 21.99
CA GLY A 227 10.13 -27.79 22.48
C GLY A 227 10.28 -29.22 21.99
#